data_AF-A0A0C9V041-F1
#
_entry.id   AF-A0A0C9V041-F1
#
_cell.length_a   1.000
_cell.length_b   1.000
_cell.length_c   1.000
_cell.angle_alpha   90.00
_cell.angle_beta   90.00
_cell.angle_gamma   90.00
#
_symmetry.space_group_name_H-M   'P 1'
#
loop_
_entity.id
_entity.type
_entity.pdbx_description
1 polymer ?
#
loop_
_entity_poly.entity_id
_entity_poly.type
_entity_poly.pdbx_seq_one_letter_code
_entity_poly.pdbx_strand_id
1 'polypeptide(L)'
;MGKRGPKSKFKTQREKKAAHKESNRKWYKNNARNHIQNVTARRRGIQDGRHLISTPEKDIDEVVQSTDQPFEDGDSAIDSFEDIVRELRALNKRYNETLGWPDTLGLGRNWVAQLNAAIFPEDEAILLHRAEHLCEVCHSMAARIGYMTPALLKHAIELLDEEEEIERKVLQGIYFFREIVTYLQIGKDSYIEAARKGILFWQKDLDPMTPT
;
A
#
# COMPACT_ATOMS: atom_id res chain seq x y z
N MET A 1 -32.38 -16.36 -24.69
CA MET A 1 -32.82 -14.98 -24.96
C MET A 1 -32.63 -14.14 -23.68
N GLY A 2 -31.44 -13.59 -23.45
CA GLY A 2 -31.14 -12.82 -22.24
C GLY A 2 -31.73 -11.41 -22.30
N LYS A 3 -32.54 -11.03 -21.30
CA LYS A 3 -33.12 -9.69 -21.15
C LYS A 3 -31.99 -8.67 -20.92
N ARG A 4 -31.66 -7.88 -21.95
CA ARG A 4 -30.76 -6.72 -21.80
C ARG A 4 -31.47 -5.67 -20.95
N GLY A 5 -30.76 -5.11 -19.97
CA GLY A 5 -31.27 -4.06 -19.08
C GLY A 5 -31.72 -2.79 -19.83
N PRO A 6 -32.37 -1.85 -19.14
CA PRO A 6 -32.93 -0.65 -19.75
C PRO A 6 -31.86 0.16 -20.48
N LYS A 7 -32.19 0.63 -21.69
CA LYS A 7 -31.27 1.44 -22.50
C LYS A 7 -30.89 2.72 -21.74
N SER A 8 -29.58 3.00 -21.68
CA SER A 8 -29.03 4.27 -21.17
C SER A 8 -29.77 5.46 -21.79
N LYS A 9 -30.22 6.40 -20.94
CA LYS A 9 -30.89 7.65 -21.39
C LYS A 9 -29.95 8.58 -22.17
N PHE A 10 -28.63 8.40 -22.01
CA PHE A 10 -27.60 9.18 -22.69
C PHE A 10 -27.16 8.47 -23.96
N LYS A 11 -27.24 9.17 -25.09
CA LYS A 11 -26.95 8.68 -26.44
C LYS A 11 -25.46 8.75 -26.77
N THR A 12 -24.71 9.63 -26.11
CA THR A 12 -23.28 9.83 -26.38
C THR A 12 -22.41 9.65 -25.14
N GLN A 13 -21.13 9.28 -25.32
CA GLN A 13 -20.15 9.22 -24.23
C GLN A 13 -19.94 10.59 -23.56
N ARG A 14 -20.04 11.68 -24.33
CA ARG A 14 -19.94 13.05 -23.82
C ARG A 14 -21.10 13.39 -22.88
N GLU A 15 -22.33 12.97 -23.20
CA GLU A 15 -23.50 13.14 -22.32
C GLU A 15 -23.36 12.35 -21.02
N LYS A 16 -22.83 11.12 -21.07
CA LYS A 16 -22.57 10.32 -19.86
C LYS A 16 -21.58 11.03 -18.92
N LYS A 17 -20.46 11.53 -19.46
CA LYS A 17 -19.45 12.27 -18.67
C LYS A 17 -20.04 13.57 -18.09
N ALA A 18 -20.86 14.29 -18.84
CA ALA A 18 -21.53 15.50 -18.38
C ALA A 18 -22.53 15.21 -17.24
N ALA A 19 -23.36 14.18 -17.40
CA ALA A 19 -24.34 13.77 -16.39
C ALA A 19 -23.68 13.29 -15.10
N HIS A 20 -22.56 12.56 -15.21
CA HIS A 20 -21.77 12.15 -14.05
C HIS A 20 -21.19 13.36 -13.30
N LYS A 21 -20.61 14.32 -14.03
CA LYS A 21 -20.09 15.57 -13.44
C LYS A 21 -21.19 16.38 -12.74
N GLU A 22 -22.38 16.44 -13.33
CA GLU A 22 -23.52 17.14 -12.75
C GLU A 22 -24.10 16.42 -11.53
N SER A 23 -24.17 15.09 -11.56
CA SER A 23 -24.55 14.26 -10.41
C SER A 23 -23.60 14.48 -9.23
N ASN A 24 -22.29 14.43 -9.48
CA ASN A 24 -21.28 14.72 -8.46
C ASN A 24 -21.43 16.13 -7.91
N ARG A 25 -21.60 17.13 -8.78
CA ARG A 25 -21.82 18.52 -8.36
C ARG A 25 -23.06 18.67 -7.47
N LYS A 26 -24.15 17.98 -7.81
CA LYS A 26 -25.40 18.00 -7.04
C LYS A 26 -25.25 17.28 -5.70
N TRP A 27 -24.53 16.17 -5.68
CA TRP A 27 -24.21 15.45 -4.44
C TRP A 27 -23.39 16.34 -3.49
N TYR A 28 -22.33 16.97 -3.98
CA TYR A 28 -21.49 17.87 -3.17
C TYR A 28 -22.27 19.10 -2.69
N LYS A 29 -23.10 19.71 -3.54
CA LYS A 29 -23.94 20.85 -3.14
C LYS A 29 -24.84 20.52 -1.94
N ASN A 30 -25.34 19.28 -1.88
CA ASN A 30 -26.28 18.86 -0.85
C ASN A 30 -25.60 18.21 0.37
N ASN A 31 -24.44 17.58 0.20
CA ASN A 31 -23.82 16.75 1.23
C ASN A 31 -22.45 17.25 1.72
N ALA A 32 -21.86 18.28 1.10
CA ALA A 32 -20.52 18.74 1.44
C ALA A 32 -20.34 19.08 2.92
N ARG A 33 -21.34 19.68 3.57
CA ARG A 33 -21.24 20.08 4.98
C ARG A 33 -21.16 18.88 5.93
N ASN A 34 -22.06 17.91 5.77
CA ASN A 34 -22.06 16.68 6.57
C ASN A 34 -20.81 15.85 6.29
N HIS A 35 -20.38 15.83 5.03
CA HIS A 35 -19.20 15.14 4.59
C HIS A 35 -17.91 15.73 5.20
N ILE A 36 -17.74 17.06 5.16
CA ILE A 36 -16.62 17.77 5.82
C ILE A 36 -16.62 17.49 7.33
N GLN A 37 -17.79 17.49 7.97
CA GLN A 37 -17.91 17.17 9.39
C GLN A 37 -17.47 15.73 9.71
N ASN A 38 -17.88 14.74 8.90
CA ASN A 38 -17.49 13.34 9.07
C ASN A 38 -16.00 13.11 8.82
N VAL A 39 -15.41 13.79 7.83
CA VAL A 39 -13.96 13.74 7.57
C VAL A 39 -13.19 14.38 8.73
N THR A 40 -13.63 15.55 9.21
CA THR A 40 -12.98 16.25 10.33
C THR A 40 -13.09 15.47 11.63
N ALA A 41 -14.22 14.83 11.90
CA ALA A 41 -14.43 13.97 13.07
C ALA A 41 -13.54 12.72 13.02
N ARG A 42 -13.38 12.09 11.85
CA ARG A 42 -12.47 10.95 11.66
C ARG A 42 -11.00 11.35 11.88
N ARG A 43 -10.57 12.48 11.31
CA ARG A 43 -9.20 13.01 11.51
C ARG A 43 -8.88 13.30 12.97
N ARG A 44 -9.84 13.82 13.74
CA ARG A 44 -9.68 14.02 15.19
C ARG A 44 -9.67 12.69 15.96
N GLY A 45 -10.51 11.72 15.57
CA GLY A 45 -10.50 10.38 16.18
C GLY A 45 -9.21 9.59 15.95
N ILE A 46 -8.54 9.80 14.81
CA ILE A 46 -7.23 9.21 14.48
C ILE A 46 -6.10 9.87 15.30
N GLN A 47 -6.17 11.18 15.56
CA GLN A 47 -5.21 11.87 16.45
C GLN A 47 -5.31 11.44 17.92
N ASP A 48 -6.50 11.04 18.38
CA ASP A 48 -6.73 10.59 19.76
C ASP A 48 -6.52 9.06 19.96
N GLY A 49 -5.93 8.36 18.98
CA GLY A 49 -5.52 6.96 19.13
C GLY A 49 -6.65 5.93 19.23
N ARG A 50 -7.88 6.26 18.82
CA ARG A 50 -9.01 5.32 18.81
C ARG A 50 -9.26 4.78 17.40
N HIS A 51 -8.54 3.72 17.04
CA HIS A 51 -8.89 2.87 15.90
C HIS A 51 -10.19 2.11 16.15
N LEU A 52 -11.31 2.63 15.66
CA LEU A 52 -12.57 1.87 15.55
C LEU A 52 -13.30 2.27 14.27
N ILE A 53 -12.94 1.64 13.15
CA ILE A 53 -13.93 1.26 12.12
C ILE A 53 -13.56 -0.14 11.63
N SER A 54 -14.09 -1.15 12.31
CA SER A 54 -14.32 -2.47 11.72
C SER A 54 -15.41 -2.30 10.65
N THR A 55 -15.03 -2.27 9.38
CA THR A 55 -15.96 -2.61 8.31
C THR A 55 -16.16 -4.12 8.30
N PRO A 56 -17.41 -4.62 8.28
CA PRO A 56 -17.67 -6.05 8.34
C PRO A 56 -17.08 -6.75 7.11
N GLU A 57 -16.26 -7.77 7.36
CA GLU A 57 -15.79 -8.74 6.39
C GLU A 57 -17.01 -9.31 5.66
N LYS A 58 -17.16 -8.97 4.38
CA LYS A 58 -17.87 -9.84 3.46
C LYS A 58 -16.80 -10.57 2.67
N ASP A 59 -16.68 -11.85 2.98
CA ASP A 59 -15.98 -12.84 2.17
C ASP A 59 -16.37 -12.66 0.70
N ILE A 60 -15.47 -12.08 -0.07
CA ILE A 60 -15.46 -12.20 -1.52
C ILE A 60 -14.32 -13.18 -1.81
N ASP A 61 -14.64 -14.46 -1.64
CA ASP A 61 -13.92 -15.55 -2.27
C ASP A 61 -14.13 -15.42 -3.78
N GLU A 62 -13.22 -14.73 -4.46
CA GLU A 62 -13.01 -14.89 -5.89
C GLU A 62 -11.53 -14.61 -6.22
N VAL A 63 -10.75 -15.69 -6.09
CA VAL A 63 -9.59 -16.09 -6.91
C VAL A 63 -8.84 -14.94 -7.59
N VAL A 64 -7.76 -14.48 -6.93
CA VAL A 64 -6.69 -13.72 -7.58
C VAL A 64 -5.91 -14.69 -8.46
N GLN A 65 -6.16 -14.67 -9.76
CA GLN A 65 -5.21 -15.22 -10.71
C GLN A 65 -3.95 -14.35 -10.68
N SER A 66 -2.85 -15.00 -10.34
CA SER A 66 -1.49 -14.54 -10.49
C SER A 66 -1.23 -14.03 -11.91
N THR A 67 -0.79 -12.79 -12.03
CA THR A 67 0.00 -12.36 -13.19
C THR A 67 1.11 -11.46 -12.71
N ASP A 68 2.29 -12.07 -12.50
CA ASP A 68 3.60 -11.42 -12.68
C ASP A 68 3.80 -11.11 -14.17
N GLN A 69 2.88 -10.32 -14.77
CA GLN A 69 3.10 -9.79 -16.10
C GLN A 69 3.72 -8.39 -15.99
N PRO A 70 4.74 -8.08 -16.83
CA PRO A 70 5.13 -6.71 -17.04
C PRO A 70 3.89 -5.94 -17.50
N PHE A 71 3.62 -4.80 -16.86
CA PHE A 71 2.57 -3.91 -17.32
C PHE A 71 2.90 -3.50 -18.77
N GLU A 72 2.22 -4.10 -19.74
CA GLU A 72 2.21 -3.57 -21.10
C GLU A 72 1.52 -2.21 -21.06
N ASP A 73 2.13 -1.21 -21.71
CA ASP A 73 1.57 0.11 -21.98
C ASP A 73 0.27 -0.05 -22.80
N GLY A 74 -0.80 -0.39 -22.11
CA GLY A 74 -2.11 -0.71 -22.66
C GLY A 74 -3.16 -0.02 -21.83
N ASP A 75 -3.77 0.99 -22.45
CA ASP A 75 -4.85 1.88 -22.02
C ASP A 75 -6.04 1.20 -21.30
N SER A 76 -5.79 0.64 -20.11
CA SER A 76 -6.80 0.19 -19.15
C SER A 76 -6.71 1.07 -17.90
N ALA A 77 -6.95 2.37 -18.11
CA ALA A 77 -7.05 3.32 -17.02
C ALA A 77 -8.03 2.77 -15.96
N ILE A 78 -7.49 2.45 -14.77
CA ILE A 78 -8.26 2.18 -13.56
C ILE A 78 -9.00 3.50 -13.26
N ASP A 79 -10.19 3.68 -13.85
CA ASP A 79 -10.88 4.99 -13.85
C ASP A 79 -12.18 4.95 -13.02
N SER A 80 -12.59 3.75 -12.59
CA SER A 80 -13.75 3.52 -11.74
C SER A 80 -13.34 3.40 -10.27
N PHE A 81 -14.13 4.02 -9.39
CA PHE A 81 -13.92 4.00 -7.94
C PHE A 81 -13.81 2.57 -7.38
N GLU A 82 -14.65 1.66 -7.85
CA GLU A 82 -14.69 0.26 -7.39
C GLU A 82 -13.41 -0.50 -7.79
N ASP A 83 -12.83 -0.21 -8.96
CA ASP A 83 -11.59 -0.83 -9.40
C ASP A 83 -10.40 -0.38 -8.53
N ILE A 84 -10.34 0.91 -8.17
CA ILE A 84 -9.30 1.46 -7.28
C ILE A 84 -9.39 0.84 -5.90
N VAL A 85 -10.60 0.76 -5.32
CA VAL A 85 -10.81 0.13 -4.01
C VAL A 85 -10.40 -1.34 -4.03
N ARG A 86 -10.76 -2.08 -5.08
CA ARG A 86 -10.35 -3.47 -5.24
C ARG A 86 -8.83 -3.60 -5.31
N GLU A 87 -8.17 -2.71 -6.03
CA GLU A 87 -6.73 -2.71 -6.23
C GLU A 87 -5.96 -2.34 -4.95
N LEU A 88 -6.41 -1.32 -4.19
CA LEU A 88 -5.86 -0.99 -2.87
C LEU A 88 -5.97 -2.18 -1.90
N ARG A 89 -7.13 -2.86 -1.87
CA ARG A 89 -7.31 -4.08 -1.06
C ARG A 89 -6.40 -5.23 -1.52
N ALA A 90 -6.24 -5.41 -2.83
CA ALA A 90 -5.37 -6.43 -3.38
C ALA A 90 -3.90 -6.17 -3.00
N LEU A 91 -3.45 -4.91 -3.06
CA LEU A 91 -2.13 -4.53 -2.60
C LEU A 91 -1.98 -4.75 -1.09
N ASN A 92 -2.98 -4.39 -0.28
CA ASN A 92 -2.91 -4.56 1.17
C ASN A 92 -2.85 -6.05 1.54
N LYS A 93 -3.64 -6.87 0.86
CA LYS A 93 -3.58 -8.33 0.97
C LYS A 93 -2.20 -8.86 0.58
N ARG A 94 -1.66 -8.46 -0.57
CA ARG A 94 -0.32 -8.88 -1.02
C ARG A 94 0.77 -8.46 -0.03
N TYR A 95 0.68 -7.25 0.53
CA TYR A 95 1.59 -6.78 1.58
C TYR A 95 1.52 -7.70 2.80
N ASN A 96 0.32 -8.00 3.28
CA ASN A 96 0.14 -8.85 4.47
C ASN A 96 0.57 -10.30 4.23
N GLU A 97 0.39 -10.84 3.02
CA GLU A 97 0.80 -12.21 2.67
C GLU A 97 2.32 -12.33 2.46
N THR A 98 2.96 -11.29 1.91
CA THR A 98 4.39 -11.34 1.56
C THR A 98 5.27 -10.86 2.70
N LEU A 99 4.88 -9.75 3.32
CA LEU A 99 5.62 -9.10 4.40
C LEU A 99 4.91 -9.38 5.72
N GLY A 100 3.65 -9.01 5.86
CA GLY A 100 2.86 -9.36 7.06
C GLY A 100 3.41 -8.81 8.37
N TRP A 101 4.29 -7.80 8.31
CA TRP A 101 4.97 -7.28 9.48
C TRP A 101 4.23 -6.07 10.04
N PRO A 102 3.80 -6.11 11.31
CA PRO A 102 3.11 -4.96 11.94
C PRO A 102 4.07 -3.84 12.35
N ASP A 103 5.37 -4.13 12.47
CA ASP A 103 6.38 -3.23 13.01
C ASP A 103 7.77 -3.51 12.38
N THR A 104 8.46 -2.44 11.99
CA THR A 104 9.80 -2.47 11.38
C THR A 104 10.87 -2.91 12.38
N LEU A 105 10.72 -2.60 13.68
CA LEU A 105 11.67 -3.00 14.71
C LEU A 105 11.65 -4.52 14.94
N GLY A 106 10.46 -5.12 15.05
CA GLY A 106 10.29 -6.57 15.11
C GLY A 106 10.89 -7.29 13.88
N LEU A 107 10.65 -6.74 12.69
CA LEU A 107 11.21 -7.24 11.44
C LEU A 107 12.75 -7.19 11.43
N GLY A 108 13.34 -6.04 11.82
CA GLY A 108 14.79 -5.88 11.91
C GLY A 108 15.45 -6.85 12.89
N ARG A 109 14.87 -7.03 14.07
CA ARG A 109 15.34 -8.01 15.07
C ARG A 109 15.29 -9.44 14.53
N ASN A 110 14.20 -9.80 13.85
CA ASN A 110 14.06 -11.11 13.23
C ASN A 110 15.12 -11.33 12.14
N TRP A 111 15.40 -10.32 11.32
CA TRP A 111 16.43 -10.41 10.28
C TRP A 111 17.83 -10.59 10.87
N VAL A 112 18.18 -9.81 11.90
CA VAL A 112 19.44 -9.98 12.64
C VAL A 112 19.56 -11.39 13.25
N ALA A 113 18.48 -11.93 13.79
CA ALA A 113 18.48 -13.30 14.32
C ALA A 113 18.73 -14.36 13.23
N GLN A 114 18.10 -14.22 12.07
CA GLN A 114 18.32 -15.12 10.92
C GLN A 114 19.77 -15.05 10.43
N LEU A 115 20.35 -13.84 10.35
CA LEU A 115 21.75 -13.67 9.98
C LEU A 115 22.68 -14.31 11.02
N ASN A 116 22.48 -14.09 12.31
CA ASN A 116 23.29 -14.74 13.35
C ASN A 116 23.19 -16.28 13.31
N ALA A 117 22.06 -16.82 12.84
CA ALA A 117 21.86 -18.25 12.65
C ALA A 117 22.44 -18.80 11.33
N ALA A 118 22.78 -17.93 10.37
CA ALA A 118 23.44 -18.31 9.12
C ALA A 118 24.91 -18.65 9.43
N ILE A 119 25.22 -19.94 9.43
CA ILE A 119 26.56 -20.46 9.75
C ILE A 119 27.38 -20.62 8.47
N PHE A 120 26.72 -21.03 7.38
CA PHE A 120 27.38 -21.31 6.12
C PHE A 120 27.22 -20.16 5.12
N PRO A 121 28.20 -19.93 4.22
CA PRO A 121 28.09 -18.90 3.19
C PRO A 121 26.84 -19.03 2.30
N GLU A 122 26.38 -20.25 2.07
CA GLU A 122 25.16 -20.54 1.31
C GLU A 122 23.91 -19.99 2.01
N ASP A 123 23.87 -20.02 3.35
CA ASP A 123 22.77 -19.44 4.13
C ASP A 123 22.72 -17.91 3.97
N GLU A 124 23.89 -17.28 3.94
CA GLU A 124 24.02 -15.83 3.72
C GLU A 124 23.55 -15.45 2.30
N ALA A 125 23.91 -16.25 1.30
CA ALA A 125 23.46 -16.05 -0.09
C ALA A 125 21.94 -16.21 -0.23
N ILE A 126 21.33 -17.19 0.46
CA ILE A 126 19.88 -17.37 0.49
C ILE A 126 19.19 -16.15 1.12
N LEU A 127 19.74 -15.63 2.23
CA LEU A 127 19.18 -14.45 2.89
C LEU A 127 19.32 -13.19 2.03
N LEU A 128 20.45 -13.02 1.33
CA LEU A 128 20.64 -11.94 0.37
C LEU A 128 19.61 -12.03 -0.77
N HIS A 129 19.49 -13.18 -1.43
CA HIS A 129 18.52 -13.37 -2.51
C HIS A 129 17.08 -13.14 -2.03
N ARG A 130 16.76 -13.56 -0.80
CA ARG A 130 15.46 -13.27 -0.18
C ARG A 130 15.24 -11.77 0.00
N ALA A 131 16.24 -11.02 0.46
CA ALA A 131 16.13 -9.57 0.61
C ALA A 131 15.97 -8.86 -0.75
N GLU A 132 16.70 -9.29 -1.78
CA GLU A 132 16.58 -8.77 -3.14
C GLU A 132 15.17 -8.99 -3.68
N HIS A 133 14.65 -10.22 -3.58
CA HIS A 133 13.29 -10.54 -4.00
C HIS A 133 12.23 -9.70 -3.27
N LEU A 134 12.35 -9.56 -1.94
CA LEU A 134 11.40 -8.76 -1.16
C LEU A 134 11.49 -7.27 -1.51
N CYS A 135 12.68 -6.75 -1.83
CA CYS A 135 12.86 -5.40 -2.34
C CYS A 135 12.15 -5.19 -3.69
N GLU A 136 12.30 -6.14 -4.63
CA GLU A 136 11.62 -6.12 -5.92
C GLU A 136 10.10 -6.16 -5.78
N VAL A 137 9.58 -7.00 -4.88
CA VAL A 137 8.14 -7.05 -4.58
C VAL A 137 7.64 -5.70 -4.07
N CYS A 138 8.37 -5.04 -3.16
CA CYS A 138 8.00 -3.71 -2.69
C CYS A 138 8.04 -2.67 -3.81
N HIS A 139 9.04 -2.70 -4.69
CA HIS A 139 9.11 -1.84 -5.87
C HIS A 139 7.93 -2.07 -6.83
N SER A 140 7.54 -3.32 -7.05
CA SER A 140 6.37 -3.67 -7.87
C SER A 140 5.07 -3.11 -7.27
N MET A 141 4.89 -3.21 -5.94
CA MET A 141 3.75 -2.60 -5.25
C MET A 141 3.76 -1.07 -5.38
N ALA A 142 4.90 -0.42 -5.17
CA ALA A 142 5.03 1.04 -5.29
C ALA A 142 4.72 1.51 -6.72
N ALA A 143 5.17 0.78 -7.74
CA ALA A 143 4.83 1.08 -9.12
C ALA A 143 3.30 1.01 -9.34
N ARG A 144 2.62 -0.01 -8.82
CA ARG A 144 1.15 -0.13 -8.89
C ARG A 144 0.44 1.03 -8.21
N ILE A 145 0.92 1.50 -7.05
CA ILE A 145 0.40 2.72 -6.41
C ILE A 145 0.58 3.92 -7.34
N GLY A 146 1.79 4.10 -7.91
CA GLY A 146 2.10 5.16 -8.87
C GLY A 146 1.18 5.17 -10.10
N TYR A 147 0.87 3.99 -10.66
CA TYR A 147 -0.08 3.87 -11.77
C TYR A 147 -1.51 4.29 -11.38
N MET A 148 -1.92 4.03 -10.14
CA MET A 148 -3.22 4.43 -9.63
C MET A 148 -3.30 5.90 -9.20
N THR A 149 -2.17 6.58 -8.96
CA THR A 149 -2.13 7.94 -8.38
C THR A 149 -3.10 8.93 -9.04
N PRO A 150 -3.22 9.02 -10.39
CA PRO A 150 -4.17 9.94 -11.00
C PRO A 150 -5.64 9.64 -10.64
N ALA A 151 -5.98 8.36 -10.51
CA ALA A 151 -7.31 7.90 -10.15
C ALA A 151 -7.58 8.05 -8.65
N LEU A 152 -6.57 7.78 -7.82
CA LEU A 152 -6.59 8.04 -6.37
C LEU A 152 -6.82 9.53 -6.10
N LEU A 153 -6.13 10.43 -6.80
CA LEU A 153 -6.32 11.87 -6.66
C LEU A 153 -7.73 12.35 -7.05
N LYS A 154 -8.37 11.69 -8.01
CA LYS A 154 -9.76 11.96 -8.41
C LYS A 154 -10.78 11.58 -7.31
N HIS A 155 -10.39 10.66 -6.44
CA HIS A 155 -11.17 10.13 -5.32
C HIS A 155 -10.45 10.31 -3.96
N ALA A 156 -9.60 11.34 -3.87
CA ALA A 156 -8.70 11.52 -2.73
C ALA A 156 -9.45 11.68 -1.41
N ILE A 157 -10.68 12.18 -1.47
CA ILE A 157 -11.47 12.39 -0.27
C ILE A 157 -11.87 11.07 0.38
N GLU A 158 -12.13 10.03 -0.42
CA GLU A 158 -12.54 8.72 0.05
C GLU A 158 -11.37 7.76 0.28
N LEU A 159 -10.29 7.88 -0.49
CA LEU A 159 -9.25 6.84 -0.58
C LEU A 159 -7.87 7.26 -0.06
N LEU A 160 -7.63 8.55 0.21
CA LEU A 160 -6.29 9.02 0.57
C LEU A 160 -5.76 8.37 1.85
N ASP A 161 -6.58 8.17 2.88
CA ASP A 161 -6.11 7.57 4.13
C ASP A 161 -5.66 6.10 3.92
N GLU A 162 -6.40 5.32 3.12
CA GLU A 162 -6.07 3.92 2.80
C GLU A 162 -4.83 3.84 1.89
N GLU A 163 -4.70 4.79 0.98
CA GLU A 163 -3.57 4.93 0.07
C GLU A 163 -2.28 5.33 0.80
N GLU A 164 -2.32 6.35 1.65
CA GLU A 164 -1.18 6.80 2.45
C GLU A 164 -0.71 5.68 3.40
N GLU A 165 -1.63 4.90 3.97
CA GLU A 165 -1.27 3.77 4.83
C GLU A 165 -0.49 2.71 4.05
N ILE A 166 -0.99 2.32 2.87
CA ILE A 166 -0.33 1.28 2.09
C ILE A 166 0.96 1.77 1.44
N GLU A 167 0.99 3.01 0.94
CA GLU A 167 2.18 3.64 0.38
C GLU A 167 3.28 3.67 1.44
N ARG A 168 2.96 4.13 2.65
CA ARG A 168 3.92 4.15 3.76
C ARG A 168 4.48 2.76 4.06
N LYS A 169 3.62 1.75 4.17
CA LYS A 169 4.03 0.35 4.42
C LYS A 169 4.96 -0.17 3.34
N VAL A 170 4.63 0.08 2.07
CA VAL A 170 5.43 -0.33 0.91
C VAL A 170 6.78 0.39 0.90
N LEU A 171 6.80 1.72 1.08
CA LEU A 171 8.03 2.51 1.12
C LEU A 171 8.94 2.10 2.28
N GLN A 172 8.38 1.86 3.48
CA GLN A 172 9.14 1.31 4.61
C GLN A 172 9.78 -0.03 4.25
N GLY A 173 9.04 -0.91 3.55
CA GLY A 173 9.56 -2.16 3.00
C GLY A 173 10.74 -1.94 2.06
N ILE A 174 10.62 -1.02 1.09
CA ILE A 174 11.71 -0.68 0.16
C ILE A 174 12.96 -0.23 0.93
N TYR A 175 12.82 0.73 1.85
CA TYR A 175 13.97 1.23 2.61
C TYR A 175 14.63 0.13 3.45
N PHE A 176 13.82 -0.70 4.10
CA PHE A 176 14.29 -1.81 4.92
C PHE A 176 15.07 -2.85 4.12
N PHE A 177 14.50 -3.37 3.03
CA PHE A 177 15.16 -4.43 2.25
C PHE A 177 16.33 -3.89 1.43
N ARG A 178 16.25 -2.67 0.93
CA ARG A 178 17.38 -2.03 0.25
C ARG A 178 18.57 -1.85 1.18
N GLU A 179 18.34 -1.47 2.44
CA GLU A 179 19.38 -1.40 3.45
C GLU A 179 20.03 -2.78 3.67
N ILE A 180 19.22 -3.83 3.87
CA ILE A 180 19.72 -5.20 4.01
C ILE A 180 20.60 -5.60 2.82
N VAL A 181 20.09 -5.44 1.59
CA VAL A 181 20.83 -5.79 0.37
C VAL A 181 22.17 -5.06 0.33
N THR A 182 22.17 -3.75 0.61
CA THR A 182 23.39 -2.92 0.58
C THR A 182 24.46 -3.45 1.53
N TYR A 183 24.09 -3.81 2.76
CA TYR A 183 25.05 -4.32 3.74
C TYR A 183 25.44 -5.79 3.48
N LEU A 184 24.50 -6.65 3.10
CA LEU A 184 24.77 -8.06 2.82
C LEU A 184 25.64 -8.28 1.59
N GLN A 185 25.59 -7.38 0.60
CA GLN A 185 26.54 -7.37 -0.52
C GLN A 185 27.99 -7.14 -0.08
N ILE A 186 28.22 -6.46 1.06
CA ILE A 186 29.55 -6.31 1.67
C ILE A 186 29.88 -7.56 2.48
N GLY A 187 28.90 -8.06 3.23
CA GLY A 187 28.99 -9.28 4.02
C GLY A 187 28.13 -9.19 5.28
N LYS A 188 27.75 -10.36 5.83
CA LYS A 188 26.89 -10.47 7.02
C LYS A 188 27.36 -9.60 8.19
N ASP A 189 28.65 -9.63 8.49
CA ASP A 189 29.24 -8.89 9.62
C ASP A 189 29.02 -7.38 9.50
N SER A 190 28.97 -6.86 8.28
CA SER A 190 28.69 -5.44 8.03
C SER A 190 27.29 -5.04 8.50
N TYR A 191 26.28 -5.86 8.20
CA TYR A 191 24.91 -5.64 8.66
C TYR A 191 24.78 -5.80 10.18
N ILE A 192 25.39 -6.84 10.76
CA ILE A 192 25.37 -7.07 12.21
C ILE A 192 26.04 -5.92 12.96
N GLU A 193 27.18 -5.44 12.47
CA GLU A 193 27.90 -4.33 13.08
C GLU A 193 27.11 -3.02 12.96
N ALA A 194 26.45 -2.77 11.83
CA ALA A 194 25.54 -1.64 11.68
C ALA A 194 24.34 -1.73 12.66
N ALA A 195 23.79 -2.92 12.87
CA ALA A 195 22.74 -3.15 13.86
C ALA A 195 23.24 -2.87 15.29
N ARG A 196 24.45 -3.29 15.64
CA ARG A 196 25.05 -2.99 16.96
C ARG A 196 25.26 -1.51 17.18
N LYS A 197 25.62 -0.77 16.14
CA LYS A 197 25.83 0.69 16.17
C LYS A 197 24.53 1.49 16.20
N GLY A 198 23.37 0.87 16.04
CA GLY A 198 22.09 1.58 16.07
C GLY A 198 21.85 2.47 14.85
N ILE A 199 22.52 2.21 13.72
CA ILE A 199 22.50 3.10 12.54
C ILE A 199 21.52 2.64 11.46
N LEU A 200 20.92 1.45 11.62
CA LEU A 200 19.99 0.88 10.65
C LEU A 200 18.65 1.61 10.66
N PHE A 201 17.98 1.65 9.52
CA PHE A 201 16.71 2.34 9.29
C PHE A 201 15.65 1.94 10.31
N TRP A 202 15.49 0.64 10.56
CA TRP A 202 14.52 0.10 11.50
C TRP A 202 14.82 0.40 12.98
N GLN A 203 15.99 0.97 13.29
CA GLN A 203 16.39 1.37 14.64
C GLN A 203 16.11 2.85 14.92
N LYS A 204 15.71 3.63 13.91
CA LYS A 204 15.59 5.09 14.02
C LYS A 204 14.27 5.57 14.62
N ASP A 205 13.36 4.67 14.99
CA ASP A 205 12.07 5.01 15.60
C ASP A 205 11.98 4.63 17.09
N LEU A 206 12.52 5.50 17.94
CA LEU A 206 12.10 5.74 19.32
C LEU A 206 12.29 7.23 19.67
N ASP A 207 11.75 8.17 18.89
CA ASP A 207 11.03 9.36 19.39
C ASP A 207 10.70 10.37 18.27
N PRO A 208 9.42 10.58 17.91
CA PRO A 208 9.00 11.80 17.25
C PRO A 208 8.73 12.97 18.22
N MET A 209 9.00 12.84 19.53
CA MET A 209 8.56 13.81 20.56
C MET A 209 9.59 14.24 21.62
N THR A 210 10.91 14.07 21.43
CA THR A 210 11.91 14.77 22.28
C THR A 210 12.47 16.01 21.60
N PRO A 211 12.10 17.23 22.03
CA PRO A 211 12.83 18.44 21.66
C PRO A 211 14.17 18.47 22.42
N THR A 212 15.27 18.66 21.70
CA THR A 212 16.56 19.10 22.26
C THR A 212 16.51 20.55 22.71
#